data_AF-A0A850B4C2-F1
#
_entry.id   AF-A0A850B4C2-F1
#
_cell.length_a   1.000
_cell.length_b   1.000
_cell.length_c   1.000
_cell.angle_alpha   90.00
_cell.angle_beta   90.00
_cell.angle_gamma   90.00
#
_symmetry.space_group_name_H-M   'P 1'
#
loop_
_entity.id
_entity.type
_entity.pdbx_description
1 polymer ?
#
loop_
_entity_poly.entity_id
_entity_poly.type
_entity_poly.pdbx_seq_one_letter_code
_entity_poly.pdbx_strand_id
1 'polypeptide(L)'
;MRSIYAPLILLGLAAAAAARPPAWKSLPEVQPTGELQVQGCYTVTNRNEALWKRPKFVYDRRAATGRKLARVIVLIYDPILKGEGGKRLTEHFKWNDPVQYSHILADVVRQASWGYINYEIVDTITVDRFPTRLDGSRYDEASYLEAHRTQKWFPITASYRGFFEDNGLLERCRREKITELWVWGAPGFHFDEFAMYIPNRYARFGPTDNPWLYRPYDIPPEIGHTMWVMGFNYEVGPDNMIHSYAHRIESMAALSMADGVWAPKSKRDPWNVFSWLEMDTPGTPSMVGNCHVPPNGQAGYDYNNPRRVASWADAWRRYPDLRERTREIGAAEWGNSHFGYMKWLLERVPKFPGHTIYGYNNWWVYIANTDEDLPDYKMPNPSKFLLPEGYPAPQPTP
;
A
#
# COMPACT_ATOMS: atom_id res chain seq x y z
N MET A 1 71.85 -8.06 -7.96
CA MET A 1 70.86 -6.95 -7.94
C MET A 1 69.81 -7.22 -9.01
N ARG A 2 68.54 -7.42 -8.64
CA ARG A 2 67.39 -7.40 -9.56
C ARG A 2 66.31 -6.55 -8.89
N SER A 3 65.95 -5.43 -9.51
CA SER A 3 64.90 -4.55 -9.02
C SER A 3 63.54 -5.13 -9.39
N ILE A 4 62.63 -5.25 -8.42
CA ILE A 4 61.25 -5.67 -8.65
C ILE A 4 60.39 -4.41 -8.64
N TYR A 5 59.89 -4.02 -9.81
CA TYR A 5 58.87 -2.97 -9.92
C TYR A 5 57.51 -3.56 -9.59
N ALA A 6 56.89 -3.11 -8.50
CA ALA A 6 55.47 -3.33 -8.23
C ALA A 6 54.63 -2.22 -8.88
N PRO A 7 53.56 -2.53 -9.63
CA PRO A 7 52.69 -1.51 -10.19
C PRO A 7 51.78 -0.93 -9.11
N LEU A 8 51.83 0.39 -8.92
CA LEU A 8 50.93 1.11 -8.02
C LEU A 8 49.54 1.24 -8.68
N ILE A 9 48.59 0.37 -8.29
CA ILE A 9 47.21 0.50 -8.74
C ILE A 9 46.54 1.64 -7.97
N LEU A 10 46.46 2.82 -8.58
CA LEU A 10 45.57 3.88 -8.10
C LEU A 10 44.11 3.44 -8.33
N LEU A 11 43.44 2.98 -7.28
CA LEU A 11 41.98 2.99 -7.24
C LEU A 11 41.50 4.45 -7.22
N GLY A 12 41.07 4.94 -8.37
CA GLY A 12 40.34 6.20 -8.47
C GLY A 12 39.02 6.08 -7.71
N LEU A 13 38.96 6.65 -6.51
CA LEU A 13 37.71 6.92 -5.81
C LEU A 13 36.89 7.93 -6.62
N ALA A 14 36.07 7.42 -7.54
CA ALA A 14 35.04 8.20 -8.19
C ALA A 14 34.08 8.71 -7.11
N ALA A 15 34.22 9.97 -6.72
CA ALA A 15 33.32 10.62 -5.78
C ALA A 15 31.89 10.52 -6.34
N ALA A 16 31.05 9.71 -5.70
CA ALA A 16 29.65 9.62 -6.03
C ALA A 16 29.04 11.01 -5.84
N ALA A 17 28.68 11.68 -6.93
CA ALA A 17 28.06 13.00 -6.87
C ALA A 17 26.86 12.94 -5.94
N ALA A 18 26.86 13.80 -4.91
CA ALA A 18 25.81 13.83 -3.89
C ALA A 18 24.45 13.90 -4.57
N ALA A 19 23.55 12.96 -4.21
CA ALA A 19 22.23 12.90 -4.80
C ALA A 19 21.51 14.23 -4.59
N ARG A 20 20.90 14.77 -5.65
CA ARG A 20 20.01 15.92 -5.52
C ARG A 20 18.84 15.52 -4.60
N PRO A 21 18.38 16.41 -3.70
CA PRO A 21 17.24 16.09 -2.85
C PRO A 21 15.99 15.83 -3.72
N PRO A 22 15.08 14.94 -3.29
CA PRO A 22 13.87 14.65 -4.03
C PRO A 22 13.07 15.89 -4.38
N ALA A 23 12.62 15.98 -5.64
CA ALA A 23 12.04 17.19 -6.20
C ALA A 23 10.84 17.71 -5.39
N TRP A 24 10.02 16.79 -4.84
CA TRP A 24 8.88 17.13 -3.98
C TRP A 24 9.26 17.98 -2.75
N LYS A 25 10.51 17.90 -2.25
CA LYS A 25 10.99 18.70 -1.10
C LYS A 25 11.14 20.20 -1.42
N SER A 26 11.05 20.58 -2.69
CA SER A 26 11.00 21.97 -3.15
C SER A 26 9.58 22.48 -3.42
N LEU A 27 8.56 21.63 -3.31
CA LEU A 27 7.18 22.07 -3.43
C LEU A 27 6.81 22.95 -2.22
N PRO A 28 6.06 24.05 -2.42
CA PRO A 28 5.50 24.79 -1.31
C PRO A 28 4.58 23.87 -0.50
N GLU A 29 4.46 24.16 0.79
CA GLU A 29 3.47 23.48 1.64
C GLU A 29 2.06 23.87 1.16
N VAL A 30 1.24 22.87 0.87
CA VAL A 30 -0.16 23.08 0.48
C VAL A 30 -1.04 22.66 1.65
N GLN A 31 -1.75 23.63 2.21
CA GLN A 31 -2.74 23.36 3.24
C GLN A 31 -3.93 22.59 2.64
N PRO A 32 -4.53 21.65 3.38
CA PRO A 32 -5.70 20.92 2.92
C PRO A 32 -6.90 21.84 2.68
N THR A 33 -7.79 21.41 1.79
CA THR A 33 -9.08 22.06 1.51
C THR A 33 -10.20 21.02 1.57
N GLY A 34 -11.41 21.46 1.92
CA GLY A 34 -12.59 20.60 2.06
C GLY A 34 -12.87 20.16 3.49
N GLU A 35 -13.49 18.99 3.66
CA GLU A 35 -13.97 18.47 4.94
C GLU A 35 -12.96 17.49 5.56
N LEU A 36 -12.68 17.66 6.85
CA LEU A 36 -11.86 16.73 7.63
C LEU A 36 -12.68 15.47 7.97
N GLN A 37 -12.15 14.32 7.56
CA GLN A 37 -12.76 13.00 7.71
C GLN A 37 -12.19 12.27 8.93
N VAL A 38 -12.90 11.25 9.43
CA VAL A 38 -12.51 10.46 10.62
C VAL A 38 -11.16 9.74 10.46
N GLN A 39 -10.73 9.49 9.23
CA GLN A 39 -9.41 8.94 8.88
C GLN A 39 -8.28 9.99 8.94
N GLY A 40 -8.53 11.22 9.38
CA GLY A 40 -7.53 12.29 9.49
C GLY A 40 -7.17 12.98 8.15
N CYS A 41 -7.85 12.64 7.06
CA CYS A 41 -7.66 13.27 5.76
C CYS A 41 -8.72 14.31 5.44
N TYR A 42 -8.42 15.19 4.49
CA TYR A 42 -9.41 16.08 3.90
C TYR A 42 -9.87 15.57 2.53
N THR A 43 -11.19 15.60 2.32
CA THR A 43 -11.86 15.30 1.05
C THR A 43 -12.59 16.53 0.51
N VAL A 44 -12.83 16.57 -0.81
CA VAL A 44 -13.57 17.66 -1.47
C VAL A 44 -14.78 17.13 -2.23
N THR A 45 -15.92 17.83 -2.14
CA THR A 45 -17.15 17.46 -2.88
C THR A 45 -17.02 17.72 -4.38
N ASN A 46 -16.32 18.80 -4.78
CA ASN A 46 -16.04 19.10 -6.18
C ASN A 46 -14.53 19.25 -6.42
N ARG A 47 -13.91 18.20 -6.99
CA ARG A 47 -12.48 18.17 -7.30
C ARG A 47 -12.04 19.25 -8.31
N ASN A 48 -12.95 19.78 -9.13
CA ASN A 48 -12.63 20.82 -10.11
C ASN A 48 -12.47 22.21 -9.46
N GLU A 49 -13.15 22.46 -8.33
CA GLU A 49 -13.08 23.74 -7.59
C GLU A 49 -11.81 23.88 -6.76
N ALA A 50 -11.17 22.77 -6.40
CA ALA A 50 -9.95 22.78 -5.60
C ALA A 50 -8.73 23.44 -6.28
N LEU A 51 -8.83 23.79 -7.58
CA LEU A 51 -7.79 24.41 -8.43
C LEU A 51 -6.41 23.75 -8.37
N TRP A 52 -6.34 22.51 -7.89
CA TRP A 52 -5.11 21.76 -7.70
C TRP A 52 -4.48 21.46 -9.05
N LYS A 53 -3.19 21.76 -9.16
CA LYS A 53 -2.39 21.42 -10.33
C LYS A 53 -1.50 20.27 -9.93
N ARG A 54 -1.66 19.13 -10.62
CA ARG A 54 -0.73 18.01 -10.47
C ARG A 54 0.68 18.56 -10.53
N PRO A 55 1.52 18.23 -9.53
CA PRO A 55 2.93 18.47 -9.62
C PRO A 55 3.47 17.74 -10.84
N LYS A 56 4.03 16.57 -10.65
CA LYS A 56 5.43 16.50 -10.98
C LYS A 56 5.80 15.04 -11.35
N PHE A 57 6.63 14.91 -12.38
CA PHE A 57 7.14 13.73 -13.08
C PHE A 57 8.38 14.03 -13.99
N VAL A 58 9.57 14.05 -13.39
CA VAL A 58 10.89 13.93 -14.03
C VAL A 58 11.25 12.46 -13.85
N TYR A 59 11.53 11.77 -14.93
CA TYR A 59 11.95 10.39 -14.83
C TYR A 59 13.34 10.27 -14.18
N ASP A 60 13.40 9.76 -12.94
CA ASP A 60 14.65 9.22 -12.39
C ASP A 60 14.73 7.70 -12.64
N ARG A 61 15.75 7.29 -13.39
CA ARG A 61 16.03 5.87 -13.66
C ARG A 61 16.38 5.11 -12.38
N ARG A 62 17.05 5.73 -11.41
CA ARG A 62 17.39 5.12 -10.11
C ARG A 62 16.15 4.83 -9.30
N ALA A 63 15.20 5.77 -9.24
CA ALA A 63 13.91 5.52 -8.59
C ALA A 63 13.15 4.38 -9.28
N ALA A 64 13.14 4.35 -10.62
CA ALA A 64 12.42 3.34 -11.41
C ALA A 64 13.02 1.93 -11.35
N THR A 65 14.35 1.78 -11.22
CA THR A 65 15.06 0.48 -11.31
C THR A 65 15.94 0.13 -10.11
N GLY A 66 15.95 0.97 -9.08
CA GLY A 66 16.70 0.74 -7.84
C GLY A 66 16.04 -0.34 -6.97
N ARG A 67 16.65 -0.60 -5.82
CA ARG A 67 16.05 -1.41 -4.75
C ARG A 67 15.83 -0.53 -3.55
N LYS A 68 14.59 -0.47 -3.07
CA LYS A 68 14.26 0.07 -1.76
C LYS A 68 14.45 -1.01 -0.69
N LEU A 69 15.13 -0.62 0.38
CA LEU A 69 15.05 -1.27 1.68
C LEU A 69 14.11 -0.45 2.55
N ALA A 70 13.06 -1.06 3.09
CA ALA A 70 12.16 -0.44 4.05
C ALA A 70 12.33 -1.12 5.40
N ARG A 71 12.71 -0.34 6.40
CA ARG A 71 12.96 -0.80 7.76
C ARG A 71 11.63 -0.85 8.52
N VAL A 72 11.33 -2.02 9.07
CA VAL A 72 10.05 -2.39 9.69
C VAL A 72 10.24 -2.69 11.17
N ILE A 73 9.42 -2.10 12.03
CA ILE A 73 9.18 -2.64 13.37
C ILE A 73 7.87 -3.42 13.32
N VAL A 74 7.89 -4.67 13.80
CA VAL A 74 6.69 -5.46 14.06
C VAL A 74 6.28 -5.21 15.52
N LEU A 75 5.08 -4.69 15.74
CA LEU A 75 4.55 -4.32 17.05
C LEU A 75 3.31 -5.17 17.36
N ILE A 76 3.39 -6.04 18.36
CA ILE A 76 2.38 -7.06 18.61
C ILE A 76 1.69 -6.74 19.94
N TYR A 77 0.44 -6.27 19.90
CA TYR A 77 -0.38 -6.13 21.09
C TYR A 77 -0.95 -7.50 21.46
N ASP A 78 -0.35 -8.15 22.46
CA ASP A 78 -0.69 -9.51 22.89
C ASP A 78 -0.69 -9.59 24.43
N PRO A 79 -1.71 -8.99 25.07
CA PRO A 79 -1.78 -8.85 26.52
C PRO A 79 -1.85 -10.18 27.25
N ILE A 80 -1.28 -10.22 28.46
CA ILE A 80 -1.35 -11.36 29.37
C ILE A 80 -2.69 -11.34 30.12
N LEU A 81 -3.46 -12.40 29.93
CA LEU A 81 -4.69 -12.67 30.67
C LEU A 81 -4.33 -13.29 32.03
N LYS A 82 -4.43 -12.48 33.10
CA LYS A 82 -4.06 -12.89 34.47
C LYS A 82 -5.11 -13.80 35.09
N GLY A 83 -6.38 -13.61 34.76
CA GLY A 83 -7.49 -14.49 35.13
C GLY A 83 -7.41 -15.84 34.39
N GLU A 84 -7.03 -15.82 33.11
CA GLU A 84 -6.93 -17.02 32.27
C GLU A 84 -5.56 -17.73 32.36
N GLY A 85 -5.03 -17.85 33.58
CA GLY A 85 -3.82 -18.62 33.88
C GLY A 85 -2.50 -17.95 33.52
N GLY A 86 -2.48 -16.63 33.30
CA GLY A 86 -1.26 -15.88 32.95
C GLY A 86 -0.80 -16.10 31.50
N LYS A 87 -1.69 -16.56 30.63
CA LYS A 87 -1.42 -16.81 29.20
C LYS A 87 -1.47 -15.51 28.41
N ARG A 88 -0.73 -15.45 27.30
CA ARG A 88 -0.95 -14.40 26.29
C ARG A 88 -2.26 -14.62 25.54
N LEU A 89 -2.82 -13.55 24.99
CA LEU A 89 -4.08 -13.56 24.25
C LEU A 89 -4.03 -14.54 23.07
N THR A 90 -2.93 -14.52 22.30
CA THR A 90 -2.66 -15.46 21.20
C THR A 90 -2.65 -16.92 21.67
N GLU A 91 -2.01 -17.21 22.81
CA GLU A 91 -1.92 -18.55 23.39
C GLU A 91 -3.29 -19.05 23.92
N HIS A 92 -4.04 -18.18 24.59
CA HIS A 92 -5.35 -18.50 25.14
C HIS A 92 -6.35 -18.88 24.04
N PHE A 93 -6.46 -18.05 23.00
CA PHE A 93 -7.38 -18.29 21.88
C PHE A 93 -6.82 -19.21 20.79
N LYS A 94 -5.54 -19.60 20.87
CA LYS A 94 -4.82 -20.40 19.86
C LYS A 94 -4.80 -19.73 18.48
N TRP A 95 -4.61 -18.42 18.47
CA TRP A 95 -4.50 -17.61 17.27
C TRP A 95 -3.12 -17.76 16.60
N ASN A 96 -3.00 -17.21 15.40
CA ASN A 96 -1.85 -17.43 14.52
C ASN A 96 -0.60 -16.67 14.99
N ASP A 97 0.57 -17.07 14.49
CA ASP A 97 1.85 -16.39 14.80
C ASP A 97 2.03 -15.11 13.95
N PRO A 98 1.95 -13.91 14.56
CA PRO A 98 2.15 -12.64 13.86
C PRO A 98 3.58 -12.46 13.32
N VAL A 99 4.59 -13.11 13.91
CA VAL A 99 5.98 -13.04 13.47
C VAL A 99 6.16 -13.83 12.18
N GLN A 100 5.68 -15.09 12.15
CA GLN A 100 5.65 -15.89 10.93
C GLN A 100 4.92 -15.17 9.81
N TYR A 101 3.73 -14.60 10.09
CA TYR A 101 2.93 -13.93 9.07
C TYR A 101 3.61 -12.65 8.55
N SER A 102 4.27 -11.88 9.41
CA SER A 102 5.10 -10.73 8.98
C SER A 102 6.19 -11.16 7.98
N HIS A 103 6.88 -12.27 8.22
CA HIS A 103 7.85 -12.80 7.26
C HIS A 103 7.21 -13.28 5.94
N ILE A 104 6.01 -13.85 5.97
CA ILE A 104 5.25 -14.22 4.76
C ILE A 104 4.93 -12.98 3.93
N LEU A 105 4.47 -11.88 4.54
CA LEU A 105 4.18 -10.63 3.82
C LEU A 105 5.44 -10.06 3.16
N ALA A 106 6.54 -9.99 3.93
CA ALA A 106 7.82 -9.50 3.43
C ALA A 106 8.28 -10.26 2.17
N ASP A 107 8.14 -11.59 2.17
CA ASP A 107 8.51 -12.42 1.04
C ASP A 107 7.52 -12.31 -0.14
N VAL A 108 6.20 -12.31 0.11
CA VAL A 108 5.17 -12.14 -0.94
C VAL A 108 5.36 -10.82 -1.69
N VAL A 109 5.58 -9.72 -0.97
CA VAL A 109 5.79 -8.40 -1.59
C VAL A 109 7.14 -8.32 -2.32
N ARG A 110 8.20 -8.93 -1.77
CA ARG A 110 9.50 -9.07 -2.45
C ARG A 110 9.38 -9.85 -3.76
N GLN A 111 8.65 -10.96 -3.79
CA GLN A 111 8.39 -11.73 -5.01
C GLN A 111 7.57 -10.92 -6.02
N ALA A 112 6.44 -10.35 -5.59
CA ALA A 112 5.51 -9.60 -6.44
C ALA A 112 6.14 -8.35 -7.08
N SER A 113 7.09 -7.72 -6.40
CA SER A 113 7.82 -6.53 -6.86
C SER A 113 9.14 -6.83 -7.59
N TRP A 114 9.48 -8.11 -7.81
CA TRP A 114 10.78 -8.57 -8.32
C TRP A 114 11.99 -8.03 -7.51
N GLY A 115 11.83 -7.91 -6.20
CA GLY A 115 12.85 -7.40 -5.28
C GLY A 115 13.09 -5.89 -5.39
N TYR A 116 12.17 -5.13 -6.01
CA TYR A 116 12.20 -3.67 -5.98
C TYR A 116 12.06 -3.17 -4.53
N ILE A 117 11.05 -3.65 -3.81
CA ILE A 117 10.87 -3.38 -2.37
C ILE A 117 11.28 -4.61 -1.57
N ASN A 118 12.07 -4.39 -0.53
CA ASN A 118 12.52 -5.41 0.41
C ASN A 118 12.23 -4.89 1.82
N TYR A 119 11.45 -5.64 2.59
CA TYR A 119 11.13 -5.31 3.97
C TYR A 119 12.15 -5.96 4.91
N GLU A 120 12.90 -5.12 5.63
CA GLU A 120 13.82 -5.52 6.68
C GLU A 120 13.11 -5.39 8.02
N ILE A 121 12.72 -6.51 8.64
CA ILE A 121 12.23 -6.50 10.02
C ILE A 121 13.43 -6.27 10.94
N VAL A 122 13.52 -5.06 11.49
CA VAL A 122 14.65 -4.63 12.33
C VAL A 122 14.39 -4.83 13.82
N ASP A 123 13.12 -5.04 14.19
CA ASP A 123 12.71 -5.38 15.55
C ASP A 123 11.32 -6.02 15.56
N THR A 124 11.04 -6.80 16.61
CA THR A 124 9.75 -7.43 16.90
C THR A 124 9.46 -7.23 18.39
N ILE A 125 8.45 -6.42 18.68
CA ILE A 125 8.12 -5.95 20.04
C ILE A 125 6.76 -6.50 20.45
N THR A 126 6.72 -7.38 21.45
CA THR A 126 5.47 -7.89 22.04
C THR A 126 5.08 -7.04 23.26
N VAL A 127 3.88 -6.46 23.21
CA VAL A 127 3.35 -5.52 24.22
C VAL A 127 2.33 -6.23 25.10
N ASP A 128 2.60 -6.28 26.41
CA ASP A 128 1.67 -6.77 27.44
C ASP A 128 0.66 -5.68 27.87
N ARG A 129 -0.09 -5.13 26.91
CA ARG A 129 -1.14 -4.11 27.12
C ARG A 129 -2.19 -4.20 26.02
N PHE A 130 -3.35 -3.58 26.26
CA PHE A 130 -4.31 -3.26 25.21
C PHE A 130 -3.98 -1.88 24.57
N PRO A 131 -4.23 -1.70 23.25
CA PRO A 131 -3.94 -0.45 22.55
C PRO A 131 -4.85 0.70 23.00
N THR A 132 -4.32 1.93 22.93
CA THR A 132 -5.08 3.17 23.13
C THR A 132 -6.06 3.40 21.99
N ARG A 133 -7.23 3.96 22.30
CA ARG A 133 -8.19 4.49 21.33
C ARG A 133 -8.07 6.01 21.22
N LEU A 134 -8.66 6.61 20.18
CA LEU A 134 -8.58 8.07 19.97
C LEU A 134 -9.16 8.91 21.11
N ASP A 135 -10.07 8.36 21.92
CA ASP A 135 -10.63 9.00 23.12
C ASP A 135 -9.81 8.74 24.40
N GLY A 136 -8.64 8.09 24.28
CA GLY A 136 -7.80 7.67 25.40
C GLY A 136 -8.26 6.39 26.11
N SER A 137 -9.42 5.83 25.75
CA SER A 137 -9.91 4.58 26.34
C SER A 137 -9.05 3.39 25.92
N ARG A 138 -9.12 2.32 26.73
CA ARG A 138 -8.47 1.02 26.49
C ARG A 138 -9.38 -0.09 26.96
N TYR A 139 -9.21 -1.27 26.38
CA TYR A 139 -9.65 -2.49 27.02
C TYR A 139 -8.81 -2.79 28.26
N ASP A 140 -9.42 -3.49 29.21
CA ASP A 140 -8.75 -4.36 30.17
C ASP A 140 -9.13 -5.83 29.87
N GLU A 141 -8.58 -6.78 30.64
CA GLU A 141 -8.85 -8.20 30.47
C GLU A 141 -10.36 -8.54 30.54
N ALA A 142 -11.06 -8.03 31.55
CA ALA A 142 -12.48 -8.36 31.77
C ALA A 142 -13.39 -7.76 30.68
N SER A 143 -13.19 -6.49 30.35
CA SER A 143 -13.94 -5.81 29.30
C SER A 143 -13.62 -6.33 27.91
N TYR A 144 -12.39 -6.79 27.65
CA TYR A 144 -12.04 -7.46 26.39
C TYR A 144 -12.73 -8.81 26.26
N LEU A 145 -12.59 -9.68 27.27
CA LEU A 145 -13.17 -11.02 27.24
C LEU A 145 -14.71 -10.96 27.13
N GLU A 146 -15.36 -10.01 27.79
CA GLU A 146 -16.81 -9.78 27.64
C GLU A 146 -17.19 -9.24 26.26
N ALA A 147 -16.42 -8.29 25.70
CA ALA A 147 -16.64 -7.79 24.35
C ALA A 147 -16.48 -8.90 23.29
N HIS A 148 -15.46 -9.76 23.45
CA HIS A 148 -15.22 -10.91 22.60
C HIS A 148 -16.33 -11.96 22.73
N ARG A 149 -16.74 -12.31 23.95
CA ARG A 149 -17.84 -13.25 24.22
C ARG A 149 -19.17 -12.78 23.66
N THR A 150 -19.43 -11.47 23.66
CA THR A 150 -20.71 -10.88 23.21
C THR A 150 -20.68 -10.31 21.79
N GLN A 151 -19.50 -10.24 21.16
CA GLN A 151 -19.26 -9.57 19.88
C GLN A 151 -19.68 -8.08 19.89
N LYS A 152 -19.52 -7.41 21.05
CA LYS A 152 -19.86 -6.00 21.27
C LYS A 152 -18.59 -5.18 21.52
N TRP A 153 -17.98 -4.75 20.42
CA TRP A 153 -16.71 -4.02 20.45
C TRP A 153 -16.90 -2.53 20.77
N PHE A 154 -15.88 -1.88 21.35
CA PHE A 154 -15.91 -0.42 21.58
C PHE A 154 -15.89 0.34 20.24
N PRO A 155 -16.84 1.24 19.93
CA PRO A 155 -17.01 1.84 18.60
C PRO A 155 -15.96 2.93 18.24
N ILE A 156 -14.79 2.94 18.92
CA ILE A 156 -13.73 3.93 18.72
C ILE A 156 -12.48 3.23 18.16
N THR A 157 -11.92 3.78 17.09
CA THR A 157 -10.69 3.28 16.45
C THR A 157 -9.45 3.44 17.34
N ALA A 158 -8.40 2.67 17.07
CA ALA A 158 -7.12 2.81 17.76
C ALA A 158 -6.46 4.18 17.48
N SER A 159 -5.70 4.68 18.46
CA SER A 159 -4.80 5.82 18.27
C SER A 159 -3.49 5.33 17.66
N TYR A 160 -3.21 5.77 16.43
CA TYR A 160 -1.95 5.50 15.75
C TYR A 160 -0.81 6.28 16.41
N ARG A 161 -1.06 7.47 16.96
CA ARG A 161 -0.11 8.17 17.84
C ARG A 161 0.27 7.30 19.03
N GLY A 162 -0.73 6.67 19.66
CA GLY A 162 -0.56 5.73 20.77
C GLY A 162 0.43 4.61 20.47
N PHE A 163 0.43 4.05 19.25
CA PHE A 163 1.42 3.04 18.85
C PHE A 163 2.87 3.54 18.94
N PHE A 164 3.12 4.81 18.63
CA PHE A 164 4.46 5.40 18.70
C PHE A 164 4.82 5.90 20.10
N GLU A 165 3.90 6.56 20.79
CA GLU A 165 4.16 7.21 22.08
C GLU A 165 4.19 6.21 23.24
N ASP A 166 3.21 5.31 23.34
CA ASP A 166 3.15 4.31 24.42
C ASP A 166 4.38 3.39 24.46
N ASN A 167 5.01 3.17 23.30
CA ASN A 167 6.08 2.21 23.08
C ASN A 167 7.44 2.87 22.77
N GLY A 168 7.55 4.20 22.89
CA GLY A 168 8.80 4.95 22.73
C GLY A 168 9.39 4.92 21.30
N LEU A 169 8.57 4.67 20.28
CA LEU A 169 9.03 4.45 18.91
C LEU A 169 9.23 5.76 18.10
N LEU A 170 8.65 6.88 18.52
CA LEU A 170 8.68 8.15 17.76
C LEU A 170 10.11 8.58 17.36
N GLU A 171 10.98 8.80 18.36
CA GLU A 171 12.38 9.19 18.11
C GLU A 171 13.21 8.06 17.49
N ARG A 172 12.85 6.81 17.77
CA ARG A 172 13.49 5.65 17.15
C ARG A 172 13.27 5.65 15.64
N CYS A 173 12.03 5.83 15.20
CA CYS A 173 11.67 5.92 13.78
C CYS A 173 12.41 7.06 13.08
N ARG A 174 12.46 8.25 13.70
CA ARG A 174 13.20 9.42 13.20
C ARG A 174 14.70 9.15 13.02
N ARG A 175 15.34 8.53 14.02
CA ARG A 175 16.80 8.28 14.08
C ARG A 175 17.23 7.12 13.18
N GLU A 176 16.51 5.99 13.23
CA GLU A 176 16.89 4.74 12.56
C GLU A 176 16.25 4.58 11.16
N LYS A 177 15.54 5.62 10.68
CA LYS A 177 14.87 5.67 9.37
C LYS A 177 13.97 4.46 9.12
N ILE A 178 13.21 4.10 10.15
CA ILE A 178 12.09 3.14 10.06
C ILE A 178 10.97 3.85 9.31
N THR A 179 10.46 3.22 8.24
CA THR A 179 9.40 3.77 7.38
C THR A 179 8.09 2.98 7.49
N GLU A 180 8.10 1.88 8.24
CA GLU A 180 7.03 0.91 8.33
C GLU A 180 6.86 0.45 9.79
N LEU A 181 5.62 0.45 10.28
CA LEU A 181 5.23 -0.15 11.54
C LEU A 181 4.12 -1.18 11.25
N TRP A 182 4.36 -2.46 11.50
CA TRP A 182 3.36 -3.51 11.28
C TRP A 182 2.77 -3.91 12.62
N VAL A 183 1.52 -3.49 12.86
CA VAL A 183 0.84 -3.60 14.15
C VAL A 183 -0.11 -4.79 14.13
N TRP A 184 0.16 -5.77 14.99
CA TRP A 184 -0.67 -6.95 15.17
C TRP A 184 -1.54 -6.82 16.42
N GLY A 185 -2.79 -7.22 16.31
CA GLY A 185 -3.76 -7.20 17.40
C GLY A 185 -4.88 -8.20 17.23
N ALA A 186 -5.81 -8.15 18.17
CA ALA A 186 -6.97 -9.03 18.23
C ALA A 186 -8.20 -8.43 17.53
N PRO A 187 -9.24 -9.25 17.24
CA PRO A 187 -10.56 -8.71 16.92
C PRO A 187 -11.02 -7.68 17.97
N GLY A 188 -11.69 -6.63 17.50
CA GLY A 188 -12.14 -5.51 18.33
C GLY A 188 -11.07 -4.49 18.71
N PHE A 189 -9.79 -4.65 18.33
CA PHE A 189 -8.78 -3.60 18.57
C PHE A 189 -8.97 -2.39 17.65
N HIS A 190 -9.65 -2.55 16.51
CA HIS A 190 -9.92 -1.51 15.50
C HIS A 190 -8.65 -0.88 14.94
N PHE A 191 -7.75 -1.73 14.47
CA PHE A 191 -6.68 -1.32 13.58
C PHE A 191 -7.25 -1.25 12.16
N ASP A 192 -6.86 -0.25 11.38
CA ASP A 192 -7.21 -0.18 9.96
C ASP A 192 -6.12 -0.90 9.17
N GLU A 193 -6.54 -1.49 8.06
CA GLU A 193 -5.75 -2.43 7.26
C GLU A 193 -4.46 -1.83 6.71
N PHE A 194 -4.49 -0.54 6.39
CA PHE A 194 -3.29 0.28 6.33
C PHE A 194 -3.62 1.71 6.76
N ALA A 195 -2.61 2.44 7.21
CA ALA A 195 -2.62 3.87 7.41
C ALA A 195 -1.29 4.46 6.93
N MET A 196 -1.27 5.74 6.57
CA MET A 196 -0.07 6.39 6.05
C MET A 196 -0.05 7.89 6.33
N TYR A 197 1.04 8.37 6.93
CA TYR A 197 1.39 9.79 6.92
C TYR A 197 2.38 10.05 5.78
N ILE A 198 2.07 11.01 4.90
CA ILE A 198 2.93 11.43 3.80
C ILE A 198 3.24 12.94 3.97
N PRO A 199 4.51 13.35 4.20
CA PRO A 199 4.87 14.76 4.28
C PRO A 199 4.44 15.56 3.05
N ASN A 200 3.77 16.69 3.25
CA ASN A 200 3.22 17.56 2.21
C ASN A 200 2.31 16.84 1.18
N ARG A 201 1.47 15.88 1.63
CA ARG A 201 0.63 15.04 0.73
C ARG A 201 -0.23 15.87 -0.24
N TYR A 202 -0.79 17.00 0.20
CA TYR A 202 -1.73 17.81 -0.58
C TYR A 202 -1.03 18.61 -1.70
N ALA A 203 0.26 18.90 -1.55
CA ALA A 203 1.04 19.36 -2.69
C ALA A 203 1.24 18.21 -3.68
N ARG A 204 1.52 16.99 -3.18
CA ARG A 204 2.05 15.86 -3.95
C ARG A 204 0.98 15.05 -4.71
N PHE A 205 -0.21 14.90 -4.14
CA PHE A 205 -1.31 14.07 -4.65
C PHE A 205 -2.61 14.86 -4.78
N GLY A 206 -3.45 14.44 -5.71
CA GLY A 206 -4.69 15.13 -6.05
C GLY A 206 -5.70 15.15 -4.91
N PRO A 207 -6.59 16.16 -4.88
CA PRO A 207 -7.75 16.14 -4.02
C PRO A 207 -8.67 14.98 -4.43
N THR A 208 -9.35 14.39 -3.46
CA THR A 208 -10.26 13.25 -3.65
C THR A 208 -11.54 13.47 -2.87
N ASP A 209 -12.62 12.87 -3.35
CA ASP A 209 -13.91 12.71 -2.66
C ASP A 209 -13.91 11.46 -1.76
N ASN A 210 -12.98 10.52 -1.96
CA ASN A 210 -12.93 9.24 -1.27
C ASN A 210 -11.96 9.28 -0.06
N PRO A 211 -12.45 9.19 1.20
CA PRO A 211 -11.61 9.24 2.39
C PRO A 211 -10.67 8.05 2.54
N TRP A 212 -10.97 6.90 1.93
CA TRP A 212 -10.21 5.67 2.09
C TRP A 212 -8.89 5.66 1.32
N LEU A 213 -8.68 6.60 0.37
CA LEU A 213 -7.44 6.68 -0.42
C LEU A 213 -6.25 7.26 0.37
N TYR A 214 -6.49 8.05 1.41
CA TYR A 214 -5.44 8.57 2.28
C TYR A 214 -5.94 8.59 3.71
N ARG A 215 -5.35 7.75 4.56
CA ARG A 215 -5.79 7.54 5.94
C ARG A 215 -4.61 7.72 6.90
N PRO A 216 -4.23 8.96 7.24
CA PRO A 216 -3.14 9.25 8.18
C PRO A 216 -3.53 9.04 9.65
N TYR A 217 -4.83 9.03 9.97
CA TYR A 217 -5.34 9.11 11.35
C TYR A 217 -4.59 10.19 12.15
N ASP A 218 -4.08 9.84 13.32
CA ASP A 218 -3.23 10.66 14.20
C ASP A 218 -1.74 10.27 14.12
N ILE A 219 -1.29 9.58 13.04
CA ILE A 219 0.14 9.24 12.85
C ILE A 219 1.00 10.51 13.01
N PRO A 220 2.00 10.53 13.90
CA PRO A 220 2.73 11.75 14.23
C PRO A 220 3.48 12.38 13.03
N PRO A 221 3.10 13.58 12.54
CA PRO A 221 3.88 14.30 11.53
C PRO A 221 5.31 14.60 11.98
N GLU A 222 5.56 14.62 13.30
CA GLU A 222 6.87 14.74 13.92
C GLU A 222 7.85 13.64 13.47
N ILE A 223 7.40 12.52 12.90
CA ILE A 223 8.30 11.52 12.29
C ILE A 223 9.13 12.13 11.14
N GLY A 224 8.60 13.13 10.42
CA GLY A 224 9.36 13.94 9.44
C GLY A 224 9.67 13.26 8.10
N HIS A 225 9.23 12.02 7.89
CA HIS A 225 9.29 11.27 6.64
C HIS A 225 8.01 10.42 6.47
N THR A 226 7.81 9.76 5.33
CA THR A 226 6.63 8.93 5.11
C THR A 226 6.63 7.75 6.07
N MET A 227 5.57 7.64 6.88
CA MET A 227 5.38 6.52 7.81
C MET A 227 4.16 5.72 7.39
N TRP A 228 4.38 4.43 7.14
CA TRP A 228 3.36 3.43 6.90
C TRP A 228 3.04 2.68 8.18
N VAL A 229 1.76 2.52 8.48
CA VAL A 229 1.31 1.64 9.55
C VAL A 229 0.37 0.60 8.95
N MET A 230 0.73 -0.68 9.03
CA MET A 230 -0.13 -1.77 8.59
C MET A 230 -0.83 -2.37 9.80
N GLY A 231 -2.16 -2.44 9.80
CA GLY A 231 -2.93 -3.07 10.88
C GLY A 231 -3.32 -4.50 10.50
N PHE A 232 -2.95 -5.47 11.33
CA PHE A 232 -3.19 -6.89 11.09
C PHE A 232 -3.86 -7.56 12.30
N ASN A 233 -4.68 -8.58 12.03
CA ASN A 233 -5.37 -9.38 13.04
C ASN A 233 -4.82 -10.82 13.04
N TYR A 234 -4.35 -11.32 14.19
CA TYR A 234 -3.81 -12.69 14.31
C TYR A 234 -4.89 -13.78 14.42
N GLU A 235 -6.17 -13.44 14.58
CA GLU A 235 -7.29 -14.39 14.51
C GLU A 235 -7.48 -14.97 13.10
N VAL A 236 -7.20 -14.18 12.06
CA VAL A 236 -7.43 -14.53 10.65
C VAL A 236 -6.14 -14.96 9.94
N GLY A 237 -6.30 -15.57 8.77
CA GLY A 237 -5.21 -16.12 7.97
C GLY A 237 -4.31 -15.06 7.29
N PRO A 238 -3.18 -15.49 6.71
CA PRO A 238 -2.22 -14.59 6.07
C PRO A 238 -2.76 -14.00 4.75
N ASP A 239 -3.80 -14.61 4.18
CA ASP A 239 -4.63 -14.07 3.10
C ASP A 239 -5.21 -12.69 3.42
N ASN A 240 -5.82 -12.52 4.60
CA ASN A 240 -6.36 -11.25 5.07
C ASN A 240 -5.24 -10.21 5.25
N MET A 241 -4.10 -10.57 5.85
CA MET A 241 -2.93 -9.68 5.97
C MET A 241 -2.42 -9.18 4.60
N ILE A 242 -2.39 -10.05 3.57
CA ILE A 242 -1.96 -9.63 2.22
C ILE A 242 -3.07 -8.80 1.53
N HIS A 243 -4.35 -9.05 1.82
CA HIS A 243 -5.47 -8.22 1.38
C HIS A 243 -5.38 -6.79 1.94
N SER A 244 -5.07 -6.65 3.22
CA SER A 244 -4.80 -5.35 3.85
C SER A 244 -3.64 -4.60 3.18
N TYR A 245 -2.59 -5.32 2.76
CA TYR A 245 -1.52 -4.74 1.93
C TYR A 245 -1.97 -4.42 0.49
N ALA A 246 -2.91 -5.18 -0.09
CA ALA A 246 -3.48 -4.89 -1.39
C ALA A 246 -4.24 -3.54 -1.36
N HIS A 247 -4.98 -3.19 -0.30
CA HIS A 247 -5.59 -1.86 -0.18
C HIS A 247 -4.58 -0.70 -0.24
N ARG A 248 -3.36 -0.88 0.29
CA ARG A 248 -2.27 0.10 0.14
C ARG A 248 -1.87 0.28 -1.33
N ILE A 249 -1.86 -0.81 -2.10
CA ILE A 249 -1.59 -0.78 -3.54
C ILE A 249 -2.69 -0.02 -4.26
N GLU A 250 -3.97 -0.34 -3.99
CA GLU A 250 -5.14 0.31 -4.59
C GLU A 250 -5.15 1.81 -4.33
N SER A 251 -4.94 2.20 -3.07
CA SER A 251 -5.00 3.60 -2.67
C SER A 251 -3.85 4.42 -3.26
N MET A 252 -2.62 3.87 -3.29
CA MET A 252 -1.51 4.55 -3.95
C MET A 252 -1.63 4.56 -5.47
N ALA A 253 -2.19 3.54 -6.09
CA ALA A 253 -2.47 3.53 -7.52
C ALA A 253 -3.54 4.56 -7.89
N ALA A 254 -4.63 4.65 -7.12
CA ALA A 254 -5.66 5.68 -7.28
C ALA A 254 -5.11 7.09 -7.10
N LEU A 255 -4.37 7.37 -6.01
CA LEU A 255 -3.76 8.68 -5.77
C LEU A 255 -2.74 9.09 -6.85
N SER A 256 -1.92 8.14 -7.33
CA SER A 256 -0.78 8.44 -8.21
C SER A 256 -1.12 8.39 -9.70
N MET A 257 -1.90 7.39 -10.12
CA MET A 257 -2.23 7.14 -11.54
C MET A 257 -3.54 7.82 -11.95
N ALA A 258 -4.49 7.98 -11.01
CA ALA A 258 -5.84 8.46 -11.27
C ALA A 258 -6.21 9.81 -10.59
N ASP A 259 -5.23 10.55 -10.06
CA ASP A 259 -5.42 11.78 -9.28
C ASP A 259 -6.42 11.63 -8.12
N GLY A 260 -6.49 10.45 -7.50
CA GLY A 260 -7.42 10.17 -6.41
C GLY A 260 -8.86 9.88 -6.85
N VAL A 261 -9.07 9.43 -8.10
CA VAL A 261 -10.38 8.99 -8.61
C VAL A 261 -10.39 7.49 -8.85
N TRP A 262 -11.32 6.77 -8.24
CA TRP A 262 -11.56 5.36 -8.57
C TRP A 262 -12.98 5.23 -9.16
N ALA A 263 -13.06 5.31 -10.48
CA ALA A 263 -14.28 5.21 -11.27
C ALA A 263 -14.01 4.46 -12.60
N PRO A 264 -13.86 3.11 -12.57
CA PRO A 264 -13.47 2.32 -13.74
C PRO A 264 -14.37 2.53 -14.95
N LYS A 265 -15.68 2.67 -14.73
CA LYS A 265 -16.70 2.85 -15.79
C LYS A 265 -16.47 4.11 -16.65
N SER A 266 -16.09 5.23 -16.03
CA SER A 266 -16.00 6.55 -16.67
C SER A 266 -14.57 7.10 -16.86
N LYS A 267 -13.52 6.42 -16.34
CA LYS A 267 -12.12 6.86 -16.45
C LYS A 267 -11.22 5.84 -17.15
N ARG A 268 -10.18 6.32 -17.83
CA ARG A 268 -9.26 5.53 -18.66
C ARG A 268 -7.77 5.79 -18.35
N ASP A 269 -7.49 6.36 -17.19
CA ASP A 269 -6.15 6.31 -16.61
C ASP A 269 -5.76 4.86 -16.20
N PRO A 270 -4.48 4.58 -15.93
CA PRO A 270 -4.02 3.22 -15.72
C PRO A 270 -4.67 2.50 -14.54
N TRP A 271 -5.02 3.18 -13.44
CA TRP A 271 -5.63 2.50 -12.29
C TRP A 271 -7.09 2.11 -12.58
N ASN A 272 -7.85 3.01 -13.20
CA ASN A 272 -9.23 2.75 -13.59
C ASN A 272 -9.35 1.72 -14.72
N VAL A 273 -8.31 1.55 -15.54
CA VAL A 273 -8.21 0.43 -16.48
C VAL A 273 -7.80 -0.86 -15.76
N PHE A 274 -6.80 -0.84 -14.87
CA PHE A 274 -6.34 -2.03 -14.13
C PHE A 274 -7.47 -2.73 -13.37
N SER A 275 -8.30 -1.93 -12.69
CA SER A 275 -9.40 -2.37 -11.84
C SER A 275 -10.74 -2.62 -12.57
N TRP A 276 -10.75 -2.57 -13.91
CA TRP A 276 -11.94 -2.86 -14.72
C TRP A 276 -12.37 -4.34 -14.62
N LEU A 277 -13.68 -4.57 -14.50
CA LEU A 277 -14.29 -5.88 -14.31
C LEU A 277 -15.54 -6.07 -15.18
N GLU A 278 -15.68 -7.28 -15.73
CA GLU A 278 -16.87 -7.75 -16.45
C GLU A 278 -18.13 -7.66 -15.59
N MET A 279 -18.04 -7.99 -14.30
CA MET A 279 -19.13 -7.81 -13.31
C MET A 279 -19.74 -6.40 -13.35
N ASP A 280 -18.90 -5.39 -13.52
CA ASP A 280 -19.28 -3.98 -13.55
C ASP A 280 -19.73 -3.49 -14.94
N THR A 281 -19.36 -4.25 -15.99
CA THR A 281 -19.59 -3.94 -17.41
C THR A 281 -19.81 -5.23 -18.21
N PRO A 282 -20.98 -5.87 -18.05
CA PRO A 282 -21.21 -7.24 -18.54
C PRO A 282 -20.99 -7.43 -20.03
N GLY A 283 -20.44 -8.58 -20.40
CA GLY A 283 -20.10 -8.90 -21.78
C GLY A 283 -18.84 -8.21 -22.32
N THR A 284 -18.09 -7.47 -21.49
CA THR A 284 -16.76 -6.96 -21.82
C THR A 284 -15.67 -7.74 -21.09
N PRO A 285 -14.47 -7.95 -21.67
CA PRO A 285 -13.40 -8.66 -20.98
C PRO A 285 -12.89 -7.91 -19.73
N SER A 286 -12.66 -8.62 -18.64
CA SER A 286 -12.08 -8.05 -17.41
C SER A 286 -10.62 -7.62 -17.60
N MET A 287 -10.15 -6.65 -16.81
CA MET A 287 -8.73 -6.41 -16.60
C MET A 287 -8.24 -7.26 -15.41
N VAL A 288 -7.45 -6.72 -14.48
CA VAL A 288 -6.91 -7.47 -13.33
C VAL A 288 -7.90 -7.52 -12.16
N GLY A 289 -8.75 -6.49 -12.03
CA GLY A 289 -9.68 -6.36 -10.93
C GLY A 289 -9.07 -5.65 -9.72
N ASN A 290 -9.61 -5.95 -8.54
CA ASN A 290 -9.27 -5.29 -7.28
C ASN A 290 -9.20 -6.33 -6.16
N CYS A 291 -8.69 -5.97 -4.98
CA CYS A 291 -8.46 -6.93 -3.90
C CYS A 291 -9.74 -7.66 -3.47
N HIS A 292 -10.92 -7.03 -3.55
CA HIS A 292 -12.20 -7.63 -3.19
C HIS A 292 -12.75 -8.54 -4.29
N VAL A 293 -12.54 -8.21 -5.57
CA VAL A 293 -13.23 -8.87 -6.69
C VAL A 293 -12.23 -9.30 -7.77
N PRO A 294 -12.04 -10.63 -7.97
CA PRO A 294 -11.22 -11.14 -9.07
C PRO A 294 -11.90 -10.95 -10.43
N PRO A 295 -11.16 -11.07 -11.55
CA PRO A 295 -11.69 -10.87 -12.90
C PRO A 295 -12.98 -11.63 -13.22
N ASN A 296 -13.16 -12.83 -12.67
CA ASN A 296 -14.31 -13.72 -12.89
C ASN A 296 -15.36 -13.69 -11.76
N GLY A 297 -15.12 -12.91 -10.71
CA GLY A 297 -16.01 -12.78 -9.55
C GLY A 297 -17.31 -12.07 -9.89
N GLN A 298 -18.33 -12.27 -9.06
CA GLN A 298 -19.66 -11.65 -9.19
C GLN A 298 -20.10 -10.88 -7.95
N ALA A 299 -19.29 -10.90 -6.89
CA ALA A 299 -19.46 -10.15 -5.65
C ALA A 299 -18.10 -9.92 -4.98
N GLY A 300 -18.08 -9.11 -3.92
CA GLY A 300 -16.93 -9.01 -3.02
C GLY A 300 -16.57 -10.36 -2.39
N TYR A 301 -15.27 -10.62 -2.27
CA TYR A 301 -14.68 -11.83 -1.68
C TYR A 301 -14.94 -13.14 -2.45
N ASP A 302 -15.38 -13.06 -3.71
CA ASP A 302 -15.72 -14.19 -4.59
C ASP A 302 -14.49 -14.85 -5.26
N TYR A 303 -13.47 -15.20 -4.46
CA TYR A 303 -12.18 -15.68 -4.94
C TYR A 303 -12.20 -17.07 -5.56
N ASN A 304 -13.24 -17.86 -5.28
CA ASN A 304 -13.33 -19.27 -5.66
C ASN A 304 -14.37 -19.53 -6.76
N ASN A 305 -14.85 -18.48 -7.44
CA ASN A 305 -15.85 -18.60 -8.48
C ASN A 305 -15.36 -19.54 -9.61
N PRO A 306 -16.11 -20.61 -9.96
CA PRO A 306 -15.72 -21.54 -11.02
C PRO A 306 -15.93 -20.96 -12.44
N ARG A 307 -16.57 -19.79 -12.58
CA ARG A 307 -16.72 -19.10 -13.87
C ARG A 307 -15.36 -18.85 -14.52
N ARG A 308 -15.37 -18.87 -15.85
CA ARG A 308 -14.29 -18.33 -16.67
C ARG A 308 -14.80 -17.09 -17.38
N VAL A 309 -13.91 -16.12 -17.56
CA VAL A 309 -14.17 -14.91 -18.33
C VAL A 309 -12.99 -14.59 -19.24
N ALA A 310 -13.27 -13.98 -20.38
CA ALA A 310 -12.26 -13.32 -21.18
C ALA A 310 -11.62 -12.19 -20.36
N SER A 311 -10.29 -12.09 -20.39
CA SER A 311 -9.57 -11.04 -19.67
C SER A 311 -8.29 -10.61 -20.38
N TRP A 312 -7.94 -9.34 -20.19
CA TRP A 312 -6.65 -8.73 -20.54
C TRP A 312 -5.64 -8.72 -19.37
N ALA A 313 -5.90 -9.44 -18.27
CA ALA A 313 -5.05 -9.39 -17.06
C ALA A 313 -3.56 -9.69 -17.30
N ASP A 314 -3.23 -10.52 -18.30
CA ASP A 314 -1.84 -10.84 -18.63
C ASP A 314 -1.12 -9.71 -19.39
N ALA A 315 -1.85 -8.81 -20.05
CA ALA A 315 -1.30 -7.63 -20.74
C ALA A 315 -0.53 -6.70 -19.79
N TRP A 316 -0.89 -6.70 -18.50
CA TRP A 316 -0.22 -5.93 -17.45
C TRP A 316 1.21 -6.39 -17.19
N ARG A 317 1.58 -7.62 -17.60
CA ARG A 317 2.98 -8.09 -17.65
C ARG A 317 3.81 -7.40 -18.74
N ARG A 318 3.23 -6.49 -19.53
CA ARG A 318 3.87 -5.69 -20.59
C ARG A 318 3.55 -4.18 -20.50
N TYR A 319 3.00 -3.72 -19.37
CA TYR A 319 2.69 -2.31 -19.14
C TYR A 319 3.90 -1.40 -19.47
N PRO A 320 3.73 -0.33 -20.28
CA PRO A 320 2.47 0.35 -20.61
C PRO A 320 1.79 -0.03 -21.93
N ASP A 321 2.24 -1.10 -22.60
CA ASP A 321 1.61 -1.58 -23.84
C ASP A 321 0.65 -2.74 -23.53
N LEU A 322 -0.65 -2.43 -23.44
CA LEU A 322 -1.68 -3.40 -23.08
C LEU A 322 -2.29 -4.10 -24.31
N ARG A 323 -1.68 -3.97 -25.50
CA ARG A 323 -2.17 -4.61 -26.74
C ARG A 323 -1.84 -6.10 -26.74
N GLU A 324 -2.68 -6.85 -26.04
CA GLU A 324 -2.72 -8.32 -25.97
C GLU A 324 -4.08 -8.82 -26.46
N ARG A 325 -4.12 -10.08 -26.90
CA ARG A 325 -5.39 -10.79 -27.04
C ARG A 325 -5.91 -11.15 -25.65
N THR A 326 -7.24 -11.23 -25.51
CA THR A 326 -7.85 -11.76 -24.29
C THR A 326 -7.53 -13.24 -24.11
N ARG A 327 -7.60 -13.70 -22.86
CA ARG A 327 -7.53 -15.12 -22.49
C ARG A 327 -8.64 -15.45 -21.51
N GLU A 328 -9.20 -16.66 -21.63
CA GLU A 328 -10.16 -17.20 -20.66
C GLU A 328 -9.45 -17.55 -19.34
N ILE A 329 -9.73 -16.80 -18.28
CA ILE A 329 -9.17 -16.99 -16.93
C ILE A 329 -10.27 -17.31 -15.91
N GLY A 330 -9.90 -17.93 -14.80
CA GLY A 330 -10.81 -18.24 -13.68
C GLY A 330 -10.03 -18.73 -12.46
N ALA A 331 -10.72 -19.09 -11.38
CA ALA A 331 -10.12 -19.27 -10.05
C ALA A 331 -8.97 -20.31 -9.94
N ALA A 332 -8.91 -21.27 -10.86
CA ALA A 332 -7.79 -22.22 -10.95
C ALA A 332 -6.42 -21.55 -11.19
N GLU A 333 -6.37 -20.37 -11.84
CA GLU A 333 -5.15 -19.58 -12.08
C GLU A 333 -4.45 -19.14 -10.78
N TRP A 334 -5.20 -19.10 -9.68
CA TRP A 334 -4.72 -18.75 -8.35
C TRP A 334 -5.09 -19.83 -7.31
N GLY A 335 -5.26 -21.07 -7.77
CA GLY A 335 -5.45 -22.24 -6.91
C GLY A 335 -6.76 -22.26 -6.12
N ASN A 336 -7.79 -21.51 -6.54
CA ASN A 336 -9.09 -21.41 -5.87
C ASN A 336 -8.95 -21.04 -4.38
N SER A 337 -8.22 -19.96 -4.10
CA SER A 337 -8.03 -19.44 -2.75
C SER A 337 -7.88 -17.92 -2.71
N HIS A 338 -8.30 -17.31 -1.60
CA HIS A 338 -8.07 -15.88 -1.29
C HIS A 338 -6.56 -15.56 -1.27
N PHE A 339 -5.76 -16.36 -0.56
CA PHE A 339 -4.30 -16.23 -0.50
C PHE A 339 -3.66 -16.23 -1.90
N GLY A 340 -4.05 -17.19 -2.73
CA GLY A 340 -3.58 -17.29 -4.10
C GLY A 340 -3.99 -16.09 -4.94
N TYR A 341 -5.25 -15.62 -4.83
CA TYR A 341 -5.72 -14.46 -5.59
C TYR A 341 -4.94 -13.19 -5.21
N MET A 342 -4.68 -12.98 -3.91
CA MET A 342 -3.87 -11.85 -3.45
C MET A 342 -2.48 -11.87 -4.09
N LYS A 343 -1.81 -13.02 -4.13
CA LYS A 343 -0.52 -13.16 -4.83
C LYS A 343 -0.64 -12.90 -6.33
N TRP A 344 -1.66 -13.47 -6.98
CA TRP A 344 -1.93 -13.33 -8.43
C TRP A 344 -2.20 -11.88 -8.85
N LEU A 345 -2.85 -11.10 -7.98
CA LEU A 345 -3.11 -9.66 -8.11
C LEU A 345 -1.82 -8.85 -7.95
N LEU A 346 -1.10 -9.07 -6.83
CA LEU A 346 0.17 -8.40 -6.54
C LEU A 346 1.23 -8.66 -7.63
N GLU A 347 1.29 -9.87 -8.19
CA GLU A 347 2.14 -10.21 -9.33
C GLU A 347 1.84 -9.42 -10.61
N ARG A 348 0.62 -8.90 -10.78
CA ARG A 348 0.21 -8.11 -11.96
C ARG A 348 0.43 -6.62 -11.81
N VAL A 349 0.76 -6.14 -10.62
CA VAL A 349 1.21 -4.75 -10.40
C VAL A 349 2.44 -4.45 -11.27
N PRO A 350 2.39 -3.41 -12.13
CA PRO A 350 3.50 -3.03 -12.99
C PRO A 350 4.80 -2.73 -12.22
N LYS A 351 5.91 -3.22 -12.76
CA LYS A 351 7.24 -3.19 -12.15
C LYS A 351 8.37 -3.02 -13.17
N PHE A 352 8.04 -2.42 -14.32
CA PHE A 352 8.96 -2.28 -15.44
C PHE A 352 9.65 -0.91 -15.43
N PRO A 353 10.90 -0.80 -15.91
CA PRO A 353 11.55 0.48 -16.13
C PRO A 353 10.78 1.39 -17.10
N GLY A 354 11.06 2.69 -17.07
CA GLY A 354 10.46 3.70 -17.94
C GLY A 354 9.26 4.43 -17.33
N HIS A 355 8.53 5.16 -18.16
CA HIS A 355 7.40 6.00 -17.76
C HIS A 355 6.39 6.25 -18.89
N THR A 356 5.23 6.80 -18.54
CA THR A 356 4.20 7.37 -19.41
C THR A 356 3.80 8.77 -18.93
N ILE A 357 2.77 9.37 -19.53
CA ILE A 357 2.11 10.60 -19.03
C ILE A 357 1.51 10.46 -17.62
N TYR A 358 1.28 9.22 -17.15
CA TYR A 358 0.78 8.91 -15.81
C TYR A 358 1.90 8.69 -14.78
N GLY A 359 3.16 8.65 -15.22
CA GLY A 359 4.33 8.48 -14.37
C GLY A 359 5.09 7.18 -14.59
N TYR A 360 5.78 6.66 -13.57
CA TYR A 360 6.65 5.49 -13.70
C TYR A 360 5.89 4.23 -14.12
N ASN A 361 6.53 3.43 -14.98
CA ASN A 361 6.03 2.09 -15.35
C ASN A 361 6.18 1.07 -14.21
N ASN A 362 7.02 1.37 -13.23
CA ASN A 362 7.14 0.63 -11.99
C ASN A 362 6.25 1.30 -10.94
N TRP A 363 5.09 0.70 -10.65
CA TRP A 363 4.14 1.25 -9.70
C TRP A 363 4.61 1.13 -8.25
N TRP A 364 5.54 0.21 -7.96
CA TRP A 364 6.13 0.04 -6.63
C TRP A 364 6.91 1.27 -6.15
N VAL A 365 7.33 2.15 -7.06
CA VAL A 365 7.86 3.48 -6.72
C VAL A 365 6.85 4.27 -5.89
N TYR A 366 5.57 4.26 -6.27
CA TYR A 366 4.51 4.97 -5.57
C TYR A 366 4.06 4.25 -4.30
N ILE A 367 3.85 2.94 -4.41
CA ILE A 367 3.33 2.06 -3.35
C ILE A 367 4.28 1.99 -2.14
N ALA A 368 5.59 1.93 -2.40
CA ALA A 368 6.59 1.68 -1.38
C ALA A 368 7.70 2.75 -1.32
N ASN A 369 8.06 3.40 -2.43
CA ASN A 369 9.14 4.40 -2.45
C ASN A 369 8.67 5.86 -2.40
N THR A 370 7.74 6.16 -1.51
CA THR A 370 7.11 7.48 -1.41
C THR A 370 8.10 8.61 -1.04
N ASP A 371 9.21 8.36 -0.33
CA ASP A 371 10.15 9.42 0.07
C ASP A 371 11.30 9.69 -0.91
N GLU A 372 11.84 8.66 -1.57
CA GLU A 372 12.92 8.80 -2.55
C GLU A 372 12.32 8.97 -3.95
N ASP A 373 12.13 10.24 -4.32
CA ASP A 373 11.71 10.70 -5.64
C ASP A 373 10.27 10.34 -6.04
N LEU A 374 9.30 10.95 -5.34
CA LEU A 374 8.17 11.49 -6.10
C LEU A 374 8.69 12.63 -7.03
N PRO A 375 8.52 12.47 -8.36
CA PRO A 375 9.31 13.17 -9.43
C PRO A 375 8.76 14.55 -9.90
N ASP A 376 9.42 15.34 -10.83
CA ASP A 376 9.18 16.74 -11.43
C ASP A 376 8.77 16.97 -12.95
N TYR A 377 7.58 17.51 -13.32
CA TYR A 377 7.05 17.48 -14.73
C TYR A 377 6.73 18.84 -15.39
N LYS A 378 6.75 18.80 -16.72
CA LYS A 378 5.71 19.23 -17.68
C LYS A 378 5.80 18.30 -18.91
N MET A 379 4.72 18.20 -19.70
CA MET A 379 4.63 17.51 -21.01
C MET A 379 5.83 17.86 -21.93
N PRO A 380 6.34 16.96 -22.82
CA PRO A 380 5.54 16.38 -23.93
C PRO A 380 5.94 15.02 -24.56
N ASN A 381 4.95 14.17 -24.90
CA ASN A 381 4.71 13.54 -26.23
C ASN A 381 3.44 12.66 -26.13
N PRO A 382 2.37 12.88 -26.91
CA PRO A 382 1.04 12.34 -26.63
C PRO A 382 0.78 10.86 -26.99
N SER A 383 1.79 10.05 -27.33
CA SER A 383 1.57 8.86 -28.17
C SER A 383 1.44 7.49 -27.51
N LYS A 384 1.77 7.27 -26.21
CA LYS A 384 1.88 5.90 -25.64
C LYS A 384 1.39 5.70 -24.20
N PHE A 385 0.07 5.63 -24.03
CA PHE A 385 -0.57 4.58 -23.21
C PHE A 385 -1.54 3.86 -24.15
N LEU A 386 -1.29 2.59 -24.44
CA LEU A 386 -1.96 1.88 -25.53
C LEU A 386 -2.89 0.82 -24.96
N LEU A 387 -4.19 1.13 -24.99
CA LEU A 387 -5.27 0.21 -24.62
C LEU A 387 -5.35 -0.96 -25.63
N PRO A 388 -5.92 -2.11 -25.24
CA PRO A 388 -6.26 -3.17 -26.18
C PRO A 388 -7.20 -2.68 -27.28
N GLU A 389 -7.11 -3.30 -28.46
CA GLU A 389 -8.07 -3.07 -29.53
C GLU A 389 -9.48 -3.49 -29.06
N GLY A 390 -10.47 -2.62 -29.30
CA GLY A 390 -11.84 -2.84 -28.83
C GLY A 390 -12.11 -2.55 -27.34
N TYR A 391 -11.16 -1.97 -26.59
CA TYR A 391 -11.42 -1.61 -25.19
C TYR A 391 -12.57 -0.58 -25.07
N PRO A 392 -13.56 -0.78 -24.18
CA PRO A 392 -14.77 0.06 -24.13
C PRO A 392 -14.49 1.55 -23.89
N ALA A 393 -15.17 2.42 -24.64
CA ALA A 393 -15.16 3.88 -24.42
C ALA A 393 -15.69 4.25 -23.02
N PRO A 394 -15.30 5.40 -22.44
CA PRO A 394 -15.85 5.89 -21.17
C PRO A 394 -17.38 5.94 -21.19
N GLN A 395 -18.03 5.40 -20.17
CA GLN A 395 -19.45 5.62 -19.97
C GLN A 395 -19.69 7.04 -19.41
N PRO A 396 -20.81 7.70 -19.75
CA PRO A 396 -21.21 8.93 -19.08
C PRO A 396 -21.29 8.72 -17.56
N THR A 397 -20.83 9.70 -16.79
CA THR A 397 -21.12 9.74 -15.36
C THR A 397 -22.64 9.95 -15.19
N PRO A 398 -23.32 9.21 -14.28
CA PRO A 398 -24.70 9.50 -13.88
C PRO A 398 -24.88 10.93 -13.35
#